data_AF-I7KXJ6-F1
#
_entry.id   AF-I7KXJ6-F1
#
_cell.length_a   1.000
_cell.length_b   1.000
_cell.length_c   1.000
_cell.angle_alpha   90.00
_cell.angle_beta   90.00
_cell.angle_gamma   90.00
#
_symmetry.space_group_name_H-M   'P 1'
#
loop_
_entity.id
_entity.type
_entity.pdbx_description
1 polymer ?
#
loop_
_entity_poly.entity_id
_entity_poly.type
_entity_poly.pdbx_seq_one_letter_code
_entity_poly.pdbx_strand_id
1 'polypeptide(L)'
;MKKTQQKGSKSDDKAWMKWAYVGIALLVAVAMVGSYFAPMFNKGQAAQAGSTALIGYTIRDEAGRPLITTDQGLLENEYKKGNAVLLSRGMEIPVGGQISGENIAVLPVVYPSITGFSGFSLLGFEINSISGGLVGMRPGETKTISFAYGENKLEKNLSEEDAEGLGLNFTEWKVGDLIPLGLTTSPDIPVGNDTAETPALRFGKVTAKTSDTMVITYRYGSADVTLNGITG
;
A
#
# COMPACT_ATOMS: atom_id res chain seq x y z
N MET A 1 4.89 50.77 -89.10
CA MET A 1 4.54 51.30 -87.75
C MET A 1 3.24 50.62 -87.34
N LYS A 2 3.01 49.97 -86.20
CA LYS A 2 3.64 49.87 -84.87
C LYS A 2 3.59 48.39 -84.40
N LYS A 3 4.61 47.97 -83.65
CA LYS A 3 4.65 46.73 -82.85
C LYS A 3 3.77 46.89 -81.62
N THR A 4 3.12 45.81 -81.18
CA THR A 4 2.92 45.55 -79.75
C THR A 4 2.97 44.05 -79.47
N GLN A 5 4.06 43.63 -78.82
CA GLN A 5 4.17 42.38 -78.07
C GLN A 5 3.46 42.55 -76.72
N GLN A 6 2.80 41.50 -76.23
CA GLN A 6 2.59 41.23 -74.81
C GLN A 6 2.58 39.69 -74.67
N LYS A 7 3.72 39.05 -74.40
CA LYS A 7 4.40 38.83 -73.11
C LYS A 7 3.50 38.02 -72.15
N GLY A 8 3.85 36.74 -72.00
CA GLY A 8 3.07 35.75 -71.26
C GLY A 8 3.11 35.90 -69.75
N SER A 9 2.19 35.20 -69.08
CA SER A 9 2.15 35.02 -67.64
C SER A 9 2.40 33.55 -67.29
N LYS A 10 3.67 33.23 -67.03
CA LYS A 10 4.09 32.03 -66.29
C LYS A 10 4.23 32.46 -64.83
N SER A 11 3.24 32.20 -63.98
CA SER A 11 3.43 32.14 -62.52
C SER A 11 2.12 31.77 -61.82
N ASP A 12 1.94 30.48 -61.50
CA ASP A 12 1.01 30.07 -60.43
C ASP A 12 1.48 28.84 -59.63
N ASP A 13 2.49 28.10 -60.10
CA ASP A 13 3.06 26.96 -59.35
C ASP A 13 3.78 27.36 -58.04
N LYS A 14 4.19 28.61 -57.87
CA LYS A 14 4.90 29.06 -56.65
C LYS A 14 3.95 29.44 -55.51
N ALA A 15 2.69 29.76 -55.80
CA ALA A 15 1.74 30.18 -54.77
C ALA A 15 1.20 28.98 -53.99
N TRP A 16 0.83 27.89 -54.67
CA TRP A 16 0.32 26.68 -54.01
C TRP A 16 1.38 26.04 -53.08
N MET A 17 2.65 26.04 -53.50
CA MET A 17 3.75 25.55 -52.66
C MET A 17 3.88 26.35 -51.37
N LYS A 18 3.74 27.68 -51.40
CA LYS A 18 3.80 28.52 -50.19
C LYS A 18 2.66 28.19 -49.22
N TRP A 19 1.44 27.98 -49.73
CA TRP A 19 0.30 27.58 -48.90
C TRP A 19 0.44 26.18 -48.31
N ALA A 20 1.04 25.24 -49.06
CA ALA A 20 1.39 23.92 -48.55
C ALA A 20 2.46 24.00 -47.43
N TYR A 21 3.51 24.80 -47.59
CA TYR A 21 4.52 25.01 -46.55
C TYR A 21 3.94 25.66 -45.29
N VAL A 22 3.06 26.65 -45.45
CA VAL A 22 2.35 27.30 -44.33
C VAL A 22 1.44 26.29 -43.62
N GLY A 23 0.72 25.43 -44.35
CA GLY A 23 -0.12 24.38 -43.77
C GLY A 23 0.67 23.33 -42.98
N ILE A 24 1.81 22.88 -43.53
CA ILE A 24 2.70 21.91 -42.85
C ILE A 24 3.34 22.57 -41.62
N ALA A 25 3.82 23.80 -41.73
CA ALA A 25 4.40 24.53 -40.60
C ALA A 25 3.40 24.73 -39.46
N LEU A 26 2.13 25.01 -39.79
CA LEU A 26 1.05 25.14 -38.81
C LEU A 26 0.75 23.81 -38.12
N LEU A 27 0.67 22.69 -38.86
CA LEU A 27 0.44 21.36 -38.28
C LEU A 27 1.58 20.93 -37.35
N VAL A 28 2.83 21.22 -37.72
CA VAL A 28 4.00 20.94 -36.88
C VAL A 28 3.97 21.80 -35.61
N ALA A 29 3.61 23.09 -35.72
CA ALA A 29 3.45 23.96 -34.56
C ALA A 29 2.31 23.49 -33.63
N VAL A 30 1.18 23.06 -34.18
CA VAL A 30 0.06 22.50 -33.39
C VAL A 30 0.44 21.17 -32.75
N ALA A 31 1.18 20.29 -33.43
CA ALA A 31 1.67 19.04 -32.84
C ALA A 31 2.69 19.29 -31.72
N MET A 32 3.59 20.26 -31.89
CA MET A 32 4.52 20.69 -30.84
C MET A 32 3.76 21.25 -29.63
N VAL A 33 2.77 22.13 -29.83
CA VAL A 33 1.95 22.67 -28.72
C VAL A 33 1.09 21.57 -28.08
N GLY A 34 0.51 20.66 -28.87
CA GLY A 34 -0.26 19.52 -28.37
C GLY A 34 0.57 18.55 -27.53
N SER A 35 1.85 18.38 -27.87
CA SER A 35 2.78 17.55 -27.08
C SER A 35 3.09 18.13 -25.69
N TYR A 36 3.02 19.46 -25.50
CA TYR A 36 3.11 20.09 -24.17
C TYR A 36 1.88 19.84 -23.30
N PHE A 37 0.72 19.55 -23.89
CA PHE A 37 -0.50 19.17 -23.16
C PHE A 37 -0.62 17.65 -22.94
N ALA A 38 0.18 16.82 -23.59
CA ALA A 38 0.17 15.37 -23.40
C ALA A 38 0.32 14.91 -21.93
N PRO A 39 1.17 15.54 -21.07
CA PRO A 39 1.23 15.21 -19.64
C PRO A 39 -0.07 15.51 -18.87
N MET A 40 -0.91 16.42 -19.37
CA MET A 40 -2.19 16.78 -18.77
C MET A 40 -3.26 15.72 -19.04
N PHE A 41 -3.16 15.03 -20.17
CA PHE A 41 -4.03 13.91 -20.55
C PHE A 41 -3.57 12.55 -19.98
N ASN A 42 -2.31 12.47 -19.52
CA ASN A 42 -1.74 11.25 -18.93
C ASN A 42 -1.93 11.17 -17.40
N LYS A 43 -2.82 11.99 -16.83
CA LYS A 43 -3.24 11.87 -15.43
C LYS A 43 -4.14 10.64 -15.32
N GLY A 44 -3.55 9.49 -14.98
CA GLY A 44 -4.28 8.25 -14.72
C GLY A 44 -5.53 8.49 -13.87
N GLN A 45 -6.60 7.76 -14.18
CA GLN A 45 -7.89 7.88 -13.50
C GLN A 45 -7.68 7.78 -11.98
N ALA A 46 -8.35 8.65 -11.23
CA ALA A 46 -8.32 8.55 -9.77
C ALA A 46 -9.13 7.33 -9.32
N ALA A 47 -8.68 6.67 -8.26
CA ALA A 47 -9.35 5.55 -7.64
C ALA A 47 -10.72 5.96 -7.14
N GLN A 48 -11.76 5.23 -7.56
CA GLN A 48 -13.15 5.49 -7.19
C GLN A 48 -13.67 4.37 -6.29
N ALA A 49 -14.59 4.69 -5.39
CA ALA A 49 -15.22 3.67 -4.56
C ALA A 49 -15.86 2.58 -5.45
N GLY A 50 -15.58 1.32 -5.15
CA GLY A 50 -16.01 0.16 -5.93
C GLY A 50 -15.02 -0.32 -7.00
N SER A 51 -13.99 0.46 -7.35
CA SER A 51 -12.86 -0.04 -8.15
C SER A 51 -11.95 -0.94 -7.30
N THR A 52 -11.09 -1.73 -7.95
CA THR A 52 -10.04 -2.49 -7.25
C THR A 52 -8.71 -1.79 -7.45
N ALA A 53 -7.92 -1.67 -6.38
CA ALA A 53 -6.60 -1.07 -6.41
C ALA A 53 -5.54 -2.14 -6.19
N LEU A 54 -4.47 -2.10 -6.99
CA LEU A 54 -3.23 -2.80 -6.71
C LEU A 54 -2.33 -1.87 -5.91
N ILE A 55 -1.96 -2.27 -4.69
CA ILE A 55 -1.20 -1.41 -3.78
C ILE A 55 0.13 -2.04 -3.35
N GLY A 56 1.13 -1.19 -3.16
CA GLY A 56 2.28 -1.43 -2.30
C GLY A 56 2.03 -0.80 -0.94
N TYR A 57 2.67 -1.30 0.11
CA TYR A 57 2.44 -0.77 1.46
C TYR A 57 3.61 -0.99 2.40
N THR A 58 3.66 -0.18 3.45
CA THR A 58 4.46 -0.42 4.67
C THR A 58 3.57 -0.20 5.88
N ILE A 59 3.36 -1.25 6.68
CA ILE A 59 2.66 -1.15 7.96
C ILE A 59 3.67 -0.78 9.03
N ARG A 60 3.33 0.22 9.84
CA ARG A 60 4.19 0.73 10.91
C ARG A 60 3.54 0.57 12.27
N ASP A 61 4.36 0.38 13.30
CA ASP A 61 3.90 0.47 14.68
C ASP A 61 3.58 1.93 15.07
N GLU A 62 3.05 2.12 16.29
CA GLU A 62 2.72 3.46 16.80
C GLU A 62 3.94 4.39 16.97
N ALA A 63 5.17 3.85 16.96
CA ALA A 63 6.41 4.63 16.98
C ALA A 63 6.93 4.93 15.57
N GLY A 64 6.23 4.51 14.51
CA GLY A 64 6.61 4.69 13.12
C GLY A 64 7.62 3.66 12.60
N ARG A 65 7.96 2.63 13.40
CA ARG A 65 8.87 1.57 12.97
C ARG A 65 8.17 0.66 11.97
N PRO A 66 8.77 0.35 10.81
CA PRO A 66 8.18 -0.58 9.85
C PRO A 66 8.12 -1.99 10.45
N LEU A 67 6.99 -2.67 10.25
CA LEU A 67 6.76 -4.05 10.70
C LEU A 67 6.74 -5.01 9.52
N ILE A 68 6.02 -4.64 8.46
CA ILE A 68 5.97 -5.36 7.19
C ILE A 68 5.91 -4.35 6.05
N THR A 69 6.59 -4.65 4.95
CA THR A 69 6.68 -3.76 3.78
C THR A 69 6.66 -4.54 2.47
N THR A 70 6.25 -3.89 1.38
CA THR A 70 6.46 -4.36 0.00
C THR A 70 7.72 -3.75 -0.63
N ASP A 71 8.38 -2.81 0.05
CA ASP A 71 9.59 -2.13 -0.43
C ASP A 71 10.85 -2.89 -0.01
N GLN A 72 11.54 -3.50 -0.97
CA GLN A 72 12.78 -4.23 -0.74
C GLN A 72 13.94 -3.33 -0.29
N GLY A 73 14.01 -2.09 -0.80
CA GLY A 73 15.04 -1.14 -0.40
C GLY A 73 14.88 -0.71 1.05
N LEU A 74 13.63 -0.51 1.49
CA LEU A 74 13.33 -0.26 2.91
C LEU A 74 13.74 -1.45 3.78
N LEU A 75 13.37 -2.67 3.39
CA LEU A 75 13.74 -3.89 4.11
C LEU A 75 15.27 -4.00 4.31
N GLU A 76 16.03 -3.87 3.22
CA GLU A 76 17.50 -3.94 3.26
C GLU A 76 18.11 -2.88 4.19
N ASN A 77 17.56 -1.65 4.15
CA ASN A 77 18.03 -0.57 5.00
C ASN A 77 17.76 -0.84 6.49
N GLU A 78 16.60 -1.41 6.81
CA GLU A 78 16.25 -1.74 8.20
C GLU A 78 17.07 -2.91 8.75
N TYR A 79 17.35 -3.94 7.94
CA TYR A 79 18.27 -5.01 8.36
C TYR A 79 19.70 -4.53 8.58
N LYS A 80 20.20 -3.58 7.79
CA LYS A 80 21.51 -2.96 8.03
C LYS A 80 21.58 -2.22 9.38
N LYS A 81 20.44 -1.76 9.89
CA LYS A 81 20.31 -1.14 11.22
C LYS A 81 20.08 -2.17 12.34
N GLY A 82 19.94 -3.45 12.01
CA GLY A 82 19.60 -4.52 12.95
C GLY A 82 18.11 -4.61 13.30
N ASN A 83 17.24 -3.91 12.58
CA ASN A 83 15.80 -3.94 12.82
C ASN A 83 15.14 -5.12 12.09
N ALA A 84 14.25 -5.85 12.76
CA ALA A 84 13.46 -6.90 12.12
C ALA A 84 12.24 -6.29 11.40
N VAL A 85 12.16 -6.50 10.09
CA VAL A 85 11.03 -6.11 9.23
C VAL A 85 10.70 -7.27 8.32
N LEU A 86 9.42 -7.47 8.04
CA LEU A 86 8.94 -8.49 7.11
C LEU A 86 8.77 -7.91 5.70
N LEU A 87 9.00 -8.71 4.68
CA LEU A 87 8.70 -8.43 3.29
C LEU A 87 7.40 -9.14 2.91
N SER A 88 6.53 -8.43 2.20
CA SER A 88 5.30 -8.94 1.59
C SER A 88 5.31 -8.68 0.08
N ARG A 89 4.25 -9.17 -0.58
CA ARG A 89 3.87 -8.77 -1.94
C ARG A 89 2.78 -7.70 -1.87
N GLY A 90 2.68 -6.91 -2.93
CA GLY A 90 1.54 -6.02 -3.13
C GLY A 90 0.22 -6.78 -3.04
N MET A 91 -0.85 -6.07 -2.68
CA MET A 91 -2.18 -6.66 -2.52
C MET A 91 -3.19 -5.94 -3.40
N GLU A 92 -4.21 -6.68 -3.83
CA GLU A 92 -5.42 -6.12 -4.41
C GLU A 92 -6.42 -5.83 -3.31
N ILE A 93 -7.04 -4.66 -3.36
CA ILE A 93 -8.01 -4.23 -2.34
C ILE A 93 -9.15 -3.42 -3.00
N PRO A 94 -10.41 -3.64 -2.61
CA PRO A 94 -11.51 -2.79 -3.07
C PRO A 94 -11.36 -1.38 -2.50
N VAL A 95 -11.47 -0.37 -3.35
CA VAL A 95 -11.41 1.04 -2.97
C VAL A 95 -12.72 1.44 -2.29
N GLY A 96 -12.63 2.05 -1.11
CA GLY A 96 -13.81 2.44 -0.32
C GLY A 96 -14.67 1.28 0.18
N GLY A 97 -14.21 0.03 0.04
CA GLY A 97 -14.84 -1.15 0.61
C GLY A 97 -14.83 -1.17 2.14
N GLN A 98 -15.76 -1.94 2.71
CA GLN A 98 -15.87 -2.19 4.15
C GLN A 98 -15.92 -3.70 4.38
N ILE A 99 -15.13 -4.18 5.33
CA ILE A 99 -15.20 -5.53 5.89
C ILE A 99 -15.52 -5.45 7.39
N SER A 100 -16.10 -6.52 7.95
CA SER A 100 -16.37 -6.59 9.39
C SER A 100 -15.08 -6.37 10.18
N GLY A 101 -15.15 -5.58 11.26
CA GLY A 101 -13.99 -5.33 12.11
C GLY A 101 -13.44 -6.57 12.81
N GLU A 102 -14.27 -7.60 12.94
CA GLU A 102 -13.92 -8.91 13.51
C GLU A 102 -13.13 -9.80 12.55
N ASN A 103 -13.08 -9.44 11.26
CA ASN A 103 -12.32 -10.20 10.27
C ASN A 103 -10.82 -9.96 10.43
N ILE A 104 -10.04 -11.01 10.17
CA ILE A 104 -8.58 -10.96 10.09
C ILE A 104 -8.20 -11.08 8.61
N ALA A 105 -7.54 -10.05 8.09
CA ALA A 105 -6.91 -10.11 6.77
C ALA A 105 -5.48 -10.63 6.91
N VAL A 106 -5.15 -11.68 6.16
CA VAL A 106 -3.83 -12.31 6.19
C VAL A 106 -3.02 -11.84 4.98
N LEU A 107 -1.99 -11.06 5.26
CA LEU A 107 -0.99 -10.62 4.30
C LEU A 107 0.12 -11.67 4.20
N PRO A 108 0.49 -12.12 2.98
CA PRO A 108 1.55 -13.10 2.82
C PRO A 108 2.89 -12.54 3.28
N VAL A 109 3.72 -13.36 3.93
CA VAL A 109 5.11 -13.00 4.25
C VAL A 109 6.03 -13.77 3.30
N VAL A 110 6.84 -13.04 2.53
CA VAL A 110 7.75 -13.63 1.54
C VAL A 110 9.19 -13.68 2.04
N TYR A 111 9.58 -12.81 2.99
CA TYR A 111 10.88 -12.83 3.63
C TYR A 111 10.86 -12.14 5.01
N PRO A 112 11.59 -12.61 6.02
CA PRO A 112 12.17 -13.94 6.06
C PRO A 112 11.04 -14.98 6.10
N SER A 113 11.35 -16.25 5.83
CA SER A 113 10.34 -17.29 5.97
C SER A 113 9.91 -17.37 7.45
N ILE A 114 8.61 -17.31 7.70
CA ILE A 114 8.03 -17.47 9.04
C ILE A 114 7.41 -18.85 9.14
N THR A 115 7.58 -19.49 10.31
CA THR A 115 7.02 -20.80 10.63
C THR A 115 5.96 -20.65 11.72
N GLY A 116 4.92 -21.48 11.68
CA GLY A 116 3.85 -21.47 12.69
C GLY A 116 2.77 -20.41 12.48
N PHE A 117 2.89 -19.57 11.44
CA PHE A 117 1.90 -18.57 11.09
C PHE A 117 1.51 -18.64 9.62
N SER A 118 0.25 -18.34 9.30
CA SER A 118 -0.27 -18.31 7.93
C SER A 118 0.13 -17.05 7.15
N GLY A 119 0.57 -16.00 7.85
CA GLY A 119 0.98 -14.71 7.30
C GLY A 119 0.93 -13.63 8.36
N PHE A 120 1.02 -12.36 7.95
CA PHE A 120 0.90 -11.20 8.82
C PHE A 120 -0.55 -10.70 8.85
N SER A 121 -1.08 -10.39 10.03
CA SER A 121 -2.47 -10.03 10.23
C SER A 121 -2.69 -8.52 10.26
N LEU A 122 -3.75 -8.09 9.58
CA LEU A 122 -4.42 -6.82 9.80
C LEU A 122 -5.85 -7.08 10.25
N LEU A 123 -6.34 -6.28 11.19
CA LEU A 123 -7.73 -6.30 11.63
C LEU A 123 -8.62 -5.62 10.58
N GLY A 124 -9.89 -5.99 10.52
CA GLY A 124 -10.81 -5.54 9.49
C GLY A 124 -10.91 -4.02 9.38
N PHE A 125 -10.91 -3.30 10.50
CA PHE A 125 -10.96 -1.83 10.48
C PHE A 125 -9.64 -1.19 10.00
N GLU A 126 -8.50 -1.87 10.12
CA GLU A 126 -7.21 -1.41 9.57
C GLU A 126 -7.25 -1.49 8.05
N ILE A 127 -7.79 -2.58 7.51
CA ILE A 127 -8.07 -2.75 6.08
C ILE A 127 -9.09 -1.72 5.59
N ASN A 128 -10.17 -1.46 6.33
CA ASN A 128 -11.15 -0.44 5.97
C ASN A 128 -10.52 0.95 5.93
N SER A 129 -9.60 1.24 6.84
CA SER A 129 -8.86 2.50 6.87
C SER A 129 -8.01 2.65 5.61
N ILE A 130 -7.29 1.59 5.23
CA ILE A 130 -6.50 1.55 3.98
C ILE A 130 -7.41 1.77 2.77
N SER A 131 -8.44 0.94 2.64
CA SER A 131 -9.46 0.97 1.58
C SER A 131 -10.08 2.36 1.40
N GLY A 132 -10.50 2.99 2.49
CA GLY A 132 -11.07 4.35 2.47
C GLY A 132 -10.04 5.42 2.11
N GLY A 133 -8.79 5.26 2.55
CA GLY A 133 -7.71 6.20 2.25
C GLY A 133 -7.30 6.24 0.78
N LEU A 134 -7.60 5.18 0.01
CA LEU A 134 -7.35 5.08 -1.43
C LEU A 134 -8.29 5.92 -2.29
N VAL A 135 -9.47 6.28 -1.79
CA VAL A 135 -10.45 7.06 -2.57
C VAL A 135 -9.82 8.38 -3.03
N GLY A 136 -9.83 8.60 -4.34
CA GLY A 136 -9.27 9.78 -4.99
C GLY A 136 -7.76 9.73 -5.26
N MET A 137 -7.04 8.70 -4.80
CA MET A 137 -5.63 8.54 -5.12
C MET A 137 -5.43 8.23 -6.60
N ARG A 138 -4.30 8.63 -7.17
CA ARG A 138 -3.90 8.29 -8.55
C ARG A 138 -2.73 7.31 -8.57
N PRO A 139 -2.59 6.46 -9.60
CA PRO A 139 -1.44 5.59 -9.73
C PRO A 139 -0.12 6.36 -9.62
N GLY A 140 0.82 5.82 -8.83
CA GLY A 140 2.09 6.45 -8.46
C GLY A 140 2.04 7.30 -7.19
N GLU A 141 0.85 7.65 -6.68
CA GLU A 141 0.74 8.40 -5.43
C GLU A 141 0.99 7.50 -4.21
N THR A 142 1.67 8.07 -3.21
CA THR A 142 1.84 7.46 -1.89
C THR A 142 1.13 8.30 -0.85
N LYS A 143 0.44 7.64 0.08
CA LYS A 143 -0.29 8.29 1.17
C LYS A 143 -0.08 7.53 2.47
N THR A 144 0.18 8.26 3.54
CA THR A 144 0.16 7.71 4.90
C THR A 144 -1.28 7.71 5.42
N ILE A 145 -1.74 6.54 5.85
CA ILE A 145 -3.09 6.30 6.38
C ILE A 145 -2.94 5.90 7.84
N SER A 146 -3.36 6.76 8.76
CA SER A 146 -3.33 6.48 10.20
C SER A 146 -4.43 5.50 10.60
N PHE A 147 -4.13 4.60 11.53
CA PHE A 147 -5.13 3.71 12.12
C PHE A 147 -5.74 4.34 13.36
N ALA A 148 -7.06 4.44 13.39
CA ALA A 148 -7.80 4.96 14.53
C ALA A 148 -8.48 3.80 15.27
N TYR A 149 -8.08 3.59 16.52
CA TYR A 149 -8.65 2.54 17.39
C TYR A 149 -9.75 3.06 18.31
N GLY A 150 -9.99 4.39 18.32
CA GLY A 150 -10.89 5.04 19.28
C GLY A 150 -10.51 4.68 20.71
N GLU A 151 -11.50 4.25 21.50
CA GLU A 151 -11.30 3.81 22.88
C GLU A 151 -10.71 2.39 22.99
N ASN A 152 -10.61 1.63 21.90
CA ASN A 152 -10.20 0.23 21.96
C ASN A 152 -8.70 0.07 22.22
N LYS A 153 -8.38 -0.18 23.49
CA LYS A 153 -7.16 -0.80 24.04
C LYS A 153 -6.28 -1.57 23.07
N LEU A 154 -6.86 -2.63 22.49
CA LEU A 154 -6.12 -3.76 21.95
C LEU A 154 -4.92 -4.11 22.83
N GLU A 155 -5.24 -4.38 24.09
CA GLU A 155 -4.29 -4.62 25.16
C GLU A 155 -4.62 -5.95 25.84
N LYS A 156 -3.60 -6.74 26.14
CA LYS A 156 -3.67 -7.90 27.03
C LYS A 156 -2.82 -7.64 28.25
N ASN A 157 -3.42 -7.76 29.43
CA ASN A 157 -2.70 -7.84 30.68
C ASN A 157 -2.58 -9.32 31.05
N LEU A 158 -1.36 -9.84 31.04
CA LEU A 158 -1.06 -11.24 31.27
C LEU A 158 -0.36 -11.41 32.61
N SER A 159 -0.77 -12.41 33.39
CA SER A 159 0.07 -12.93 34.47
C SER A 159 1.29 -13.67 33.89
N GLU A 160 2.25 -14.03 34.74
CA GLU A 160 3.34 -14.92 34.37
C GLU A 160 2.81 -16.27 33.83
N GLU A 161 1.85 -16.89 34.53
CA GLU A 161 1.22 -18.14 34.10
C GLU A 161 0.53 -18.03 32.74
N ASP A 162 -0.22 -16.95 32.50
CA ASP A 162 -0.88 -16.72 31.21
C ASP A 162 0.13 -16.50 30.08
N ALA A 163 1.23 -15.79 30.36
CA ALA A 163 2.28 -15.54 29.37
C ALA A 163 2.98 -16.86 29.00
N GLU A 164 3.36 -17.66 29.98
CA GLU A 164 3.96 -18.98 29.76
C GLU A 164 3.00 -19.93 29.04
N GLY A 165 1.71 -19.90 29.38
CA GLY A 165 0.66 -20.63 28.68
C GLY A 165 0.51 -20.26 27.21
N LEU A 166 0.88 -19.03 26.82
CA LEU A 166 0.97 -18.56 25.44
C LEU A 166 2.34 -18.84 24.79
N GLY A 167 3.23 -19.56 25.47
CA GLY A 167 4.59 -19.86 25.01
C GLY A 167 5.52 -18.64 25.06
N LEU A 168 5.17 -17.59 25.82
CA LEU A 168 6.00 -16.42 26.02
C LEU A 168 6.89 -16.62 27.24
N ASN A 169 8.19 -16.40 27.10
CA ASN A 169 9.09 -16.39 28.25
C ASN A 169 8.92 -15.08 29.04
N PHE A 170 8.14 -15.14 30.13
CA PHE A 170 7.83 -13.96 30.94
C PHE A 170 9.09 -13.24 31.41
N THR A 171 10.18 -13.96 31.74
CA THR A 171 11.41 -13.35 32.27
C THR A 171 12.23 -12.59 31.23
N GLU A 172 12.23 -13.05 29.96
CA GLU A 172 13.09 -12.51 28.90
C GLU A 172 12.56 -11.21 28.29
N TRP A 173 11.23 -11.08 28.17
CA TRP A 173 10.62 -9.93 27.52
C TRP A 173 10.72 -8.65 28.36
N LYS A 174 11.05 -7.53 27.70
CA LYS A 174 11.19 -6.21 28.32
C LYS A 174 10.21 -5.22 27.71
N VAL A 175 9.92 -4.15 28.46
CA VAL A 175 9.13 -3.02 27.95
C VAL A 175 9.79 -2.47 26.68
N GLY A 176 9.01 -2.34 25.61
CA GLY A 176 9.45 -1.91 24.29
C GLY A 176 9.68 -3.05 23.28
N ASP A 177 9.81 -4.29 23.76
CA ASP A 177 10.03 -5.45 22.89
C ASP A 177 8.79 -5.77 22.07
N LEU A 178 9.02 -6.26 20.85
CA LEU A 178 7.98 -6.77 19.96
C LEU A 178 7.81 -8.28 20.19
N ILE A 179 6.57 -8.69 20.43
CA ILE A 179 6.18 -10.08 20.68
C ILE A 179 5.33 -10.59 19.52
N PRO A 180 5.64 -11.76 18.94
CA PRO A 180 4.77 -12.41 17.97
C PRO A 180 3.53 -12.99 18.67
N LEU A 181 2.34 -12.55 18.26
CA LEU A 181 1.05 -13.05 18.72
C LEU A 181 0.35 -13.77 17.55
N GLY A 182 -0.25 -14.92 17.81
CA GLY A 182 -1.13 -15.59 16.84
C GLY A 182 -2.57 -15.12 17.01
N LEU A 183 -3.19 -14.58 15.97
CA LEU A 183 -4.64 -14.37 15.92
C LEU A 183 -5.30 -15.43 15.04
N THR A 184 -6.44 -15.92 15.52
CA THR A 184 -7.32 -16.84 14.82
C THR A 184 -8.76 -16.38 15.01
N THR A 185 -9.61 -16.58 13.99
CA THR A 185 -11.06 -16.38 14.08
C THR A 185 -11.77 -17.55 14.76
N SER A 186 -11.13 -18.72 14.81
CA SER A 186 -11.61 -19.92 15.47
C SER A 186 -10.58 -20.38 16.51
N PRO A 187 -10.70 -19.93 17.78
CA PRO A 187 -9.84 -20.40 18.86
C PRO A 187 -10.23 -21.81 19.36
N ASP A 188 -11.24 -22.45 18.76
CA ASP A 188 -11.75 -23.74 19.20
C ASP A 188 -10.72 -24.86 19.00
N ILE A 189 -10.63 -25.73 20.01
CA ILE A 189 -9.89 -26.98 19.90
C ILE A 189 -10.57 -27.82 18.83
N PRO A 190 -9.88 -28.24 17.75
CA PRO A 190 -10.49 -29.06 16.71
C PRO A 190 -11.09 -30.33 17.33
N VAL A 191 -12.36 -30.58 17.06
CA VAL A 191 -13.05 -31.78 17.55
C VAL A 191 -12.98 -32.84 16.46
N GLY A 192 -12.26 -33.93 16.72
CA GLY A 192 -12.09 -35.02 15.74
C GLY A 192 -10.87 -34.86 14.83
N ASN A 193 -11.05 -35.04 13.51
CA ASN A 193 -9.98 -34.93 12.49
C ASN A 193 -9.85 -33.52 11.89
N ASP A 194 -10.49 -32.51 12.47
CA ASP A 194 -10.40 -31.15 11.99
C ASP A 194 -8.97 -30.62 12.21
N THR A 195 -8.43 -29.95 11.19
CA THR A 195 -7.10 -29.33 11.29
C THR A 195 -7.26 -27.96 11.93
N ALA A 196 -6.53 -27.68 13.01
CA ALA A 196 -6.51 -26.35 13.62
C ALA A 196 -6.14 -25.29 12.58
N GLU A 197 -6.88 -24.18 12.55
CA GLU A 197 -6.52 -23.05 11.70
C GLU A 197 -5.14 -22.52 12.10
N THR A 198 -4.25 -22.36 11.12
CA THR A 198 -2.92 -21.79 11.38
C THR A 198 -3.08 -20.30 11.66
N PRO A 199 -2.69 -19.82 12.85
CA PRO A 199 -2.94 -18.43 13.25
C PRO A 199 -2.15 -17.45 12.37
N ALA A 200 -2.66 -16.24 12.22
CA ALA A 200 -1.96 -15.16 11.55
C ALA A 200 -1.13 -14.36 12.56
N LEU A 201 0.12 -14.03 12.19
CA LEU A 201 1.06 -13.29 13.01
C LEU A 201 0.59 -11.86 13.21
N ARG A 202 0.62 -11.37 14.44
CA ARG A 202 0.52 -9.95 14.77
C ARG A 202 1.62 -9.58 15.73
N PHE A 203 2.25 -8.44 15.53
CA PHE A 203 3.20 -7.97 16.53
C PHE A 203 2.46 -7.21 17.65
N GLY A 204 2.58 -7.72 18.86
CA GLY A 204 2.35 -6.98 20.08
C GLY A 204 3.61 -6.26 20.53
N LYS A 205 3.45 -5.25 21.38
CA LYS A 205 4.55 -4.54 22.04
C LYS A 205 4.32 -4.59 23.54
N VAL A 206 5.34 -4.96 24.31
CA VAL A 206 5.26 -4.87 25.77
C VAL A 206 5.27 -3.39 26.16
N THR A 207 4.19 -2.91 26.77
CA THR A 207 4.04 -1.49 27.14
C THR A 207 4.23 -1.26 28.63
N ALA A 208 3.99 -2.28 29.46
CA ALA A 208 4.32 -2.27 30.87
C ALA A 208 4.67 -3.69 31.35
N LYS A 209 5.49 -3.78 32.40
CA LYS A 209 5.84 -5.03 33.04
C LYS A 209 6.13 -4.80 34.52
N THR A 210 5.65 -5.69 35.37
CA THR A 210 5.95 -5.76 36.80
C THR A 210 6.60 -7.12 37.12
N SER A 211 6.76 -7.47 38.40
CA SER A 211 7.22 -8.81 38.77
C SER A 211 6.20 -9.90 38.40
N ASP A 212 4.92 -9.55 38.32
CA ASP A 212 3.83 -10.54 38.27
C ASP A 212 2.95 -10.38 37.03
N THR A 213 3.08 -9.26 36.31
CA THR A 213 2.24 -8.93 35.15
C THR A 213 3.02 -8.35 33.99
N MET A 214 2.54 -8.61 32.78
CA MET A 214 3.04 -8.04 31.54
C MET A 214 1.88 -7.53 30.69
N VAL A 215 1.96 -6.27 30.29
CA VAL A 215 0.97 -5.61 29.45
C VAL A 215 1.49 -5.56 28.02
N ILE A 216 0.72 -6.12 27.09
CA ILE A 216 1.03 -6.15 25.66
C ILE A 216 -0.05 -5.38 24.91
N THR A 217 0.36 -4.34 24.18
CA THR A 217 -0.50 -3.61 23.24
C THR A 217 -0.20 -4.06 21.83
N TYR A 218 -1.21 -4.41 21.04
CA TYR A 218 -1.05 -4.93 19.67
C TYR A 218 -1.72 -3.99 18.65
N ARG A 219 -1.39 -2.70 18.73
CA ARG A 219 -1.82 -1.66 17.80
C ARG A 219 -0.73 -1.31 16.80
N TYR A 220 -1.13 -0.90 15.62
CA TYR A 220 -0.28 -0.34 14.58
C TYR A 220 -0.55 1.16 14.44
N GLY A 221 0.43 1.95 14.03
CA GLY A 221 0.27 3.40 13.93
C GLY A 221 -0.37 3.82 12.60
N SER A 222 0.18 3.30 11.50
CA SER A 222 -0.21 3.71 10.16
C SER A 222 0.19 2.69 9.10
N ALA A 223 -0.32 2.90 7.88
CA ALA A 223 0.18 2.32 6.66
C ALA A 223 0.63 3.42 5.69
N ASP A 224 1.85 3.35 5.19
CA ASP A 224 2.25 4.09 3.99
C ASP A 224 1.84 3.27 2.78
N VAL A 225 0.89 3.76 1.99
CA VAL A 225 0.28 3.01 0.88
C VAL A 225 0.59 3.70 -0.44
N THR A 226 1.17 2.94 -1.36
CA THR A 226 1.41 3.37 -2.75
C THR A 226 0.37 2.75 -3.65
N LEU A 227 -0.35 3.58 -4.41
CA LEU A 227 -1.27 3.07 -5.43
C LEU A 227 -0.47 2.72 -6.69
N ASN A 228 -0.28 1.42 -6.96
CA ASN A 228 0.49 0.98 -8.13
C ASN A 228 -0.37 0.95 -9.40
N GLY A 229 -1.67 0.69 -9.27
CA GLY A 229 -2.60 0.65 -10.39
C GLY A 229 -4.03 0.50 -9.92
N ILE A 230 -4.97 0.73 -10.84
CA ILE A 230 -6.40 0.51 -10.64
C ILE A 230 -6.83 -0.55 -11.65
N THR A 231 -7.53 -1.57 -11.16
CA THR A 231 -8.10 -2.67 -11.94
C THR A 231 -9.62 -2.66 -11.77
N GLY A 232 -10.34 -2.91 -12.87
CA GLY A 232 -11.80 -2.81 -12.93
C GLY A 232 -12.26 -1.52 -13.58
#